data_AF-A0A926GF74-F1
#
_entry.id   AF-A0A926GF74-F1
#
_cell.length_a   1.000
_cell.length_b   1.000
_cell.length_c   1.000
_cell.angle_alpha   90.00
_cell.angle_beta   90.00
_cell.angle_gamma   90.00
#
_symmetry.space_group_name_H-M   'P 1'
#
loop_
_entity.id
_entity.type
_entity.pdbx_description
1 polymer ?
#
loop_
_entity_poly.entity_id
_entity_poly.type
_entity_poly.pdbx_seq_one_letter_code
_entity_poly.pdbx_strand_id
1 'polypeptide(L)'
;MDFGFTEEQMMLGESIARTLQRDSDAAAIFELGTGAALISEDAGGFGGTGADILMVFRTLGREAAVTPLLDSVVLRNVGPDGVGEIQTRGPHVVPGYFRNPKATADAFDAEGFLCTGDLGRIDADGNLHVAGRARELIIRGGFNVYPPEVEAALNDHPHVIQTAVIGRKIDGGNEEVLAFCQTDQAANISEHELRDHATARLSAYKRPTRIVVTSALPTSPNGKILKQKLIETFRDELGFGDEG
;
A
#
# COMPACT_ATOMS: atom_id res chain seq x y z
N MET A 1 -25.21 1.26 19.93
CA MET A 1 -26.24 1.88 19.08
C MET A 1 -26.48 0.93 17.94
N ASP A 2 -27.73 0.51 17.75
CA ASP A 2 -28.12 -0.44 16.70
C ASP A 2 -28.37 0.36 15.42
N PHE A 3 -27.42 0.32 14.49
CA PHE A 3 -27.57 0.94 13.17
C PHE A 3 -28.07 -0.14 12.22
N GLY A 4 -29.39 -0.32 12.19
CA GLY A 4 -30.06 -1.35 11.40
C GLY A 4 -29.91 -1.11 9.90
N PHE A 5 -28.99 -1.84 9.27
CA PHE A 5 -28.92 -1.98 7.81
C PHE A 5 -29.76 -3.17 7.36
N THR A 6 -30.42 -3.06 6.20
CA THR A 6 -31.31 -4.11 5.69
C THR A 6 -30.49 -5.26 5.06
N GLU A 7 -31.06 -6.48 5.00
CA GLU A 7 -30.45 -7.62 4.28
C GLU A 7 -30.11 -7.26 2.82
N GLU A 8 -30.89 -6.37 2.21
CA GLU A 8 -30.72 -5.88 0.85
C GLU A 8 -29.44 -5.06 0.69
N GLN A 9 -29.09 -4.23 1.68
CA GLN A 9 -27.84 -3.46 1.70
C GLN A 9 -26.61 -4.38 1.88
N MET A 10 -26.75 -5.47 2.64
CA MET A 10 -25.70 -6.48 2.79
C MET A 10 -25.52 -7.34 1.53
N MET A 11 -26.61 -7.66 0.82
CA MET A 11 -26.56 -8.40 -0.46
C MET A 11 -26.03 -7.56 -1.63
N LEU A 12 -26.26 -6.24 -1.63
CA LEU A 12 -25.72 -5.33 -2.66
C LEU A 12 -24.19 -5.32 -2.64
N GLY A 13 -23.57 -5.36 -1.46
CA GLY A 13 -22.12 -5.54 -1.32
C GLY A 13 -21.60 -6.85 -1.92
N GLU A 14 -22.39 -7.93 -1.86
CA GLU A 14 -22.05 -9.24 -2.43
C GLU A 14 -22.20 -9.27 -3.96
N SER A 15 -23.20 -8.54 -4.49
CA SER A 15 -23.44 -8.41 -5.94
C SER A 15 -22.39 -7.56 -6.65
N ILE A 16 -21.94 -6.47 -6.01
CA ILE A 16 -20.86 -5.61 -6.51
C ILE A 16 -19.53 -6.37 -6.53
N ALA A 17 -19.26 -7.19 -5.51
CA ALA A 17 -18.08 -8.05 -5.46
C ALA A 17 -18.05 -9.12 -6.58
N ARG A 18 -19.21 -9.60 -7.05
CA ARG A 18 -19.31 -10.55 -8.18
C ARG A 18 -19.31 -9.89 -9.56
N THR A 19 -19.89 -8.70 -9.69
CA THR A 19 -20.02 -8.00 -10.99
C THR A 19 -18.68 -7.40 -11.42
N LEU A 20 -17.88 -6.89 -10.48
CA LEU A 20 -16.53 -6.35 -10.74
C LEU A 20 -15.47 -7.43 -11.05
N GLN A 21 -15.82 -8.73 -10.96
CA GLN A 21 -14.98 -9.83 -11.47
C GLN A 21 -15.16 -10.06 -12.99
N ARG A 22 -16.09 -9.37 -13.64
CA ARG A 22 -16.59 -9.76 -14.96
C ARG A 22 -16.41 -8.73 -16.08
N ASP A 23 -16.25 -7.45 -15.76
CA ASP A 23 -15.98 -6.39 -16.75
C ASP A 23 -14.52 -5.91 -16.67
N SER A 24 -13.79 -6.09 -17.77
CA SER A 24 -12.36 -5.81 -17.89
C SER A 24 -12.00 -4.35 -18.16
N ASP A 25 -12.99 -3.45 -18.31
CA ASP A 25 -12.76 -2.08 -18.81
C ASP A 25 -13.13 -0.96 -17.81
N ALA A 26 -13.42 -1.29 -16.55
CA ALA A 26 -13.53 -0.32 -15.44
C ALA A 26 -13.02 -0.95 -14.14
N ALA A 27 -11.72 -0.85 -13.85
CA ALA A 27 -11.15 -1.48 -12.65
C ALA A 27 -10.00 -0.67 -12.04
N ALA A 28 -10.28 -0.03 -10.89
CA ALA A 28 -9.28 0.21 -9.86
C ALA A 28 -9.70 -0.55 -8.60
N ILE A 29 -9.37 -1.85 -8.57
CA ILE A 29 -9.58 -2.74 -7.43
C ILE A 29 -8.38 -2.59 -6.48
N PHE A 30 -8.62 -2.09 -5.27
CA PHE A 30 -7.62 -2.01 -4.20
C PHE A 30 -7.50 -3.37 -3.47
N GLU A 31 -6.28 -3.87 -3.25
CA GLU A 31 -6.08 -4.88 -2.19
C GLU A 31 -6.06 -4.18 -0.86
N LEU A 32 -7.23 -4.16 -0.26
CA LEU A 32 -7.36 -4.08 1.18
C LEU A 32 -7.06 -5.48 1.72
N GLY A 33 -5.80 -5.70 2.13
CA GLY A 33 -5.63 -6.55 3.30
C GLY A 33 -6.31 -5.82 4.45
N THR A 34 -7.36 -6.41 5.02
CA THR A 34 -8.32 -5.74 5.94
C THR A 34 -9.38 -4.95 5.15
N GLY A 35 -10.37 -5.68 4.61
CA GLY A 35 -11.50 -5.18 3.82
C GLY A 35 -12.39 -4.14 4.51
N ALA A 36 -12.11 -2.87 4.21
CA ALA A 36 -13.09 -1.78 4.22
C ALA A 36 -12.94 -0.99 2.91
N ALA A 37 -13.65 -1.42 1.86
CA ALA A 37 -13.73 -0.67 0.61
C ALA A 37 -14.87 0.35 0.69
N LEU A 38 -14.56 1.60 0.35
CA LEU A 38 -15.56 2.64 0.13
C LEU A 38 -16.10 2.48 -1.28
N ILE A 39 -17.42 2.42 -1.41
CA ILE A 39 -18.12 2.44 -2.69
C ILE A 39 -18.48 3.90 -2.97
N SER A 40 -18.06 4.46 -4.11
CA SER A 40 -18.71 5.64 -4.69
C SER A 40 -19.48 5.20 -5.94
N GLU A 41 -20.81 5.21 -5.88
CA GLU A 41 -21.63 5.38 -7.08
C GLU A 41 -21.64 6.87 -7.42
N ASP A 42 -21.05 7.23 -8.56
CA ASP A 42 -21.68 8.08 -9.58
C ASP A 42 -20.64 8.73 -10.51
N ALA A 43 -20.45 8.09 -11.66
CA ALA A 43 -20.23 8.80 -12.90
C ALA A 43 -21.61 9.09 -13.53
N GLY A 44 -22.20 10.25 -13.22
CA GLY A 44 -23.41 10.74 -13.92
C GLY A 44 -24.42 11.43 -13.02
N GLY A 45 -24.38 12.76 -12.98
CA GLY A 45 -25.10 13.60 -12.03
C GLY A 45 -26.61 13.40 -11.85
N PHE A 46 -27.06 13.66 -10.62
CA PHE A 46 -28.19 14.53 -10.32
C PHE A 46 -28.04 15.06 -8.88
N GLY A 47 -28.45 16.32 -8.64
CA GLY A 47 -28.07 17.10 -7.47
C GLY A 47 -28.53 16.55 -6.11
N GLY A 48 -27.65 16.70 -5.12
CA GLY A 48 -27.91 16.50 -3.70
C GLY A 48 -26.72 17.00 -2.88
N THR A 49 -26.97 17.94 -1.96
CA THR A 49 -25.99 18.62 -1.10
C THR A 49 -25.37 17.66 -0.07
N GLY A 50 -24.04 17.57 -0.04
CA GLY A 50 -23.27 16.86 1.00
C GLY A 50 -22.13 16.03 0.40
N ALA A 51 -21.08 16.69 -0.10
CA ALA A 51 -19.95 16.02 -0.73
C ALA A 51 -18.93 15.53 0.31
N ASP A 52 -19.13 14.31 0.83
CA ASP A 52 -18.09 13.54 1.52
C ASP A 52 -17.48 12.55 0.51
N ILE A 53 -16.57 13.03 -0.34
CA ILE A 53 -15.85 12.19 -1.31
C ILE A 53 -14.49 11.83 -0.71
N LEU A 54 -14.39 10.60 -0.20
CA LEU A 54 -13.10 9.99 0.13
C LEU A 54 -12.48 9.39 -1.13
N MET A 55 -11.67 10.20 -1.82
CA MET A 55 -10.85 9.76 -2.95
C MET A 55 -9.66 8.92 -2.45
N VAL A 56 -9.74 7.60 -2.60
CA VAL A 56 -8.59 6.70 -2.44
C VAL A 56 -7.93 6.53 -3.81
N PHE A 57 -6.85 7.27 -4.07
CA PHE A 57 -6.04 7.07 -5.26
C PHE A 57 -4.78 6.26 -4.97
N ARG A 58 -4.61 5.21 -5.77
CA ARG A 58 -3.33 4.56 -6.02
C ARG A 58 -2.60 5.39 -7.07
N THR A 59 -1.61 6.16 -6.68
CA THR A 59 -0.68 6.75 -7.65
C THR A 59 0.56 5.86 -7.69
N LEU A 60 0.93 5.41 -8.89
CA LEU A 60 2.18 4.76 -9.21
C LEU A 60 3.35 5.56 -8.60
N GLY A 61 3.84 5.16 -7.43
CA GLY A 61 5.02 5.74 -6.79
C GLY A 61 4.98 7.25 -6.55
N ARG A 62 3.83 7.85 -6.21
CA ARG A 62 3.78 9.27 -5.80
C ARG A 62 2.91 9.44 -4.56
N GLU A 63 3.38 10.24 -3.61
CA GLU A 63 2.56 10.68 -2.47
C GLU A 63 1.25 11.29 -3.00
N ALA A 64 0.13 10.76 -2.53
CA ALA A 64 -1.20 11.25 -2.86
C ALA A 64 -1.74 12.05 -1.67
N ALA A 65 -2.10 13.31 -1.92
CA ALA A 65 -2.73 14.20 -0.96
C ALA A 65 -4.25 13.98 -0.96
N VAL A 66 -4.85 13.70 0.20
CA VAL A 66 -6.32 13.66 0.39
C VAL A 66 -6.77 14.95 1.07
N THR A 67 -7.73 15.67 0.47
CA THR A 67 -8.34 16.89 1.01
C THR A 67 -9.86 16.91 0.88
N PRO A 68 -10.58 17.47 1.88
CA PRO A 68 -10.12 17.81 3.24
C PRO A 68 -9.99 16.56 4.13
N LEU A 69 -9.12 16.63 5.15
CA LEU A 69 -9.11 15.63 6.22
C LEU A 69 -10.48 15.67 6.91
N LEU A 70 -11.25 14.58 6.84
CA LEU A 70 -12.47 14.47 7.64
C LEU A 70 -12.07 14.50 9.12
N ASP A 71 -12.85 15.18 9.99
CA ASP A 71 -12.70 15.15 11.47
C ASP A 71 -12.60 13.73 12.06
N SER A 72 -12.99 12.76 11.24
CA SER A 72 -13.10 11.36 11.55
C SER A 72 -11.82 10.56 11.28
N VAL A 73 -10.76 11.18 10.75
CA VAL A 73 -9.45 10.56 10.46
C VAL A 73 -8.40 11.07 11.43
N VAL A 74 -7.64 10.15 12.03
CA VAL A 74 -6.56 10.46 12.97
C VAL A 74 -5.29 9.68 12.62
N LEU A 75 -4.14 10.25 12.98
CA LEU A 75 -2.86 9.54 12.97
C LEU A 75 -2.54 9.05 14.38
N ARG A 76 -2.30 7.75 14.53
CA ARG A 76 -1.86 7.13 15.79
C ARG A 76 -0.44 6.59 15.68
N ASN A 77 0.22 6.40 16.83
CA ASN A 77 1.60 5.89 16.89
C ASN A 77 2.57 6.68 16.00
N VAL A 78 2.44 8.02 15.99
CA VAL A 78 3.21 8.90 15.11
C VAL A 78 4.70 8.82 15.46
N GLY A 79 5.49 8.42 14.47
CA GLY A 79 6.95 8.34 14.57
C GLY A 79 7.62 9.72 14.56
N PRO A 80 8.95 9.76 14.80
CA PRO A 80 9.72 11.00 14.79
C PRO A 80 9.79 11.68 13.40
N ASP A 81 9.47 10.94 12.34
CA ASP A 81 9.34 11.43 10.96
C ASP A 81 7.94 12.01 10.65
N GLY A 82 7.04 12.04 11.64
CA GLY A 82 5.68 12.57 11.50
C GLY A 82 4.70 11.61 10.81
N VAL A 83 5.12 10.38 10.52
CA VAL A 83 4.27 9.35 9.92
C VAL A 83 3.64 8.51 11.04
N GLY A 84 2.33 8.33 10.97
CA GLY A 84 1.57 7.48 11.89
C GLY A 84 0.62 6.52 11.16
N GLU A 85 0.02 5.62 11.92
CA GLU A 85 -1.06 4.76 11.45
C GLU A 85 -2.32 5.57 11.20
N ILE A 86 -2.86 5.46 9.99
CA ILE A 86 -4.12 6.10 9.60
C ILE A 86 -5.25 5.29 10.23
N GLN A 87 -6.05 5.94 11.06
CA GLN A 87 -7.25 5.36 11.63
C GLN A 87 -8.46 6.24 11.32
N THR A 88 -9.63 5.63 11.08
CA THR A 88 -10.85 6.36 10.75
C THR A 88 -12.05 5.86 11.52
N ARG A 89 -12.97 6.75 11.84
CA ARG A 89 -14.31 6.44 12.37
C ARG A 89 -15.34 7.15 11.52
N GLY A 90 -16.64 6.91 11.69
CA GLY A 90 -17.70 7.69 11.02
C GLY A 90 -18.72 6.86 10.24
N PRO A 91 -19.72 7.50 9.62
CA PRO A 91 -20.83 6.83 8.94
C PRO A 91 -20.40 6.04 7.69
N HIS A 92 -19.23 6.34 7.12
CA HIS A 92 -18.62 5.61 6.00
C HIS A 92 -17.92 4.31 6.42
N VAL A 93 -17.73 4.07 7.72
CA VAL A 93 -17.06 2.88 8.23
C VAL A 93 -18.05 1.73 8.37
N VAL A 94 -17.76 0.61 7.70
CA VAL A 94 -18.55 -0.62 7.81
C VAL A 94 -18.53 -1.17 9.24
N PRO A 95 -19.60 -1.82 9.72
CA PRO A 95 -19.67 -2.30 11.10
C PRO A 95 -18.70 -3.46 11.41
N GLY A 96 -18.13 -4.09 10.39
CA GLY A 96 -17.17 -5.17 10.55
C GLY A 96 -17.18 -6.17 9.40
N TYR A 97 -16.47 -7.28 9.59
CA TYR A 97 -16.40 -8.37 8.64
C TYR A 97 -17.59 -9.32 8.77
N PHE A 98 -18.19 -9.65 7.64
CA PHE A 98 -19.31 -10.57 7.59
C PHE A 98 -18.95 -11.93 8.22
N ARG A 99 -19.72 -12.32 9.25
CA ARG A 99 -19.55 -13.58 10.00
C ARG A 99 -18.14 -13.82 10.54
N ASN A 100 -17.34 -12.76 10.71
CA ASN A 100 -15.99 -12.86 11.26
C ASN A 100 -15.79 -11.89 12.43
N PRO A 101 -16.33 -12.23 13.62
CA PRO A 101 -16.26 -11.36 14.79
C PRO A 101 -14.82 -11.14 15.26
N LYS A 102 -13.92 -12.11 15.03
CA LYS A 102 -12.50 -11.98 15.37
C LYS A 102 -11.82 -10.92 14.50
N ALA A 103 -11.93 -11.03 13.18
CA ALA A 103 -11.37 -10.03 12.27
C ALA A 103 -12.00 -8.65 12.47
N THR A 104 -13.26 -8.60 12.91
CA THR A 104 -13.91 -7.34 13.29
C THR A 104 -13.24 -6.76 14.52
N ALA A 105 -13.11 -7.52 15.61
CA ALA A 105 -12.44 -7.05 16.81
C ALA A 105 -10.97 -6.61 16.55
N ASP A 106 -10.25 -7.33 15.69
CA ASP A 106 -8.86 -7.00 15.34
C ASP A 106 -8.74 -5.75 14.46
N ALA A 107 -9.81 -5.35 13.75
CA ALA A 107 -9.80 -4.20 12.85
C ALA A 107 -10.15 -2.88 13.55
N PHE A 108 -10.69 -2.90 14.76
CA PHE A 108 -11.03 -1.70 15.51
C PHE A 108 -10.17 -1.54 16.76
N ASP A 109 -9.79 -0.31 17.08
CA ASP A 109 -9.15 0.00 18.35
C ASP A 109 -10.16 0.04 19.52
N ALA A 110 -9.66 0.20 20.74
CA ALA A 110 -10.50 0.28 21.95
C ALA A 110 -11.44 1.51 21.97
N GLU A 111 -11.21 2.51 21.11
CA GLU A 111 -12.01 3.74 21.01
C GLU A 111 -12.99 3.71 19.81
N GLY A 112 -13.06 2.58 19.10
CA GLY A 112 -13.94 2.34 17.97
C GLY A 112 -13.47 2.95 16.65
N PHE A 113 -12.18 3.23 16.50
CA PHE A 113 -11.58 3.61 15.22
C PHE A 113 -11.17 2.37 14.44
N LEU A 114 -11.46 2.36 13.13
CA LEU A 114 -10.98 1.36 12.19
C LEU A 114 -9.48 1.58 11.94
N CYS A 115 -8.68 0.56 12.23
CA CYS A 115 -7.28 0.45 11.87
C CYS A 115 -7.16 0.08 10.38
N THR A 116 -6.83 1.05 9.54
CA THR A 116 -6.73 0.85 8.07
C THR A 116 -5.55 -0.04 7.66
N GLY A 117 -4.52 -0.09 8.52
CA GLY A 117 -3.23 -0.71 8.21
C GLY A 117 -2.35 0.13 7.27
N ASP A 118 -2.77 1.35 6.94
CA ASP A 118 -2.00 2.32 6.16
C ASP A 118 -1.23 3.27 7.08
N LEU A 119 -0.06 3.71 6.62
CA LEU A 119 0.78 4.72 7.26
C LEU A 119 0.67 6.02 6.46
N GLY A 120 0.61 7.15 7.15
CA GLY A 120 0.58 8.47 6.51
C GLY A 120 0.99 9.61 7.41
N ARG A 121 1.15 10.79 6.80
CA ARG A 121 1.49 12.04 7.47
C ARG A 121 0.55 13.14 7.03
N ILE A 122 0.34 14.13 7.89
CA ILE A 122 -0.42 15.32 7.55
C ILE A 122 0.57 16.47 7.34
N ASP A 123 0.45 17.17 6.21
CA ASP A 123 1.30 18.32 5.91
C ASP A 123 0.79 19.61 6.57
N ALA A 124 1.52 20.72 6.38
CA ALA A 124 1.16 22.01 6.96
C ALA A 124 -0.15 22.60 6.41
N ASP A 125 -0.60 22.14 5.25
CA ASP A 125 -1.85 22.55 4.60
C ASP A 125 -3.04 21.67 5.03
N GLY A 126 -2.79 20.66 5.88
CA GLY A 126 -3.82 19.74 6.38
C GLY A 126 -4.11 18.55 5.45
N ASN A 127 -3.25 18.31 4.45
CA ASN A 127 -3.43 17.21 3.51
C ASN A 127 -2.87 15.91 4.09
N LEU A 128 -3.61 14.81 3.96
CA LEU A 128 -3.11 13.48 4.32
C LEU A 128 -2.32 12.89 3.15
N HIS A 129 -1.07 12.52 3.40
CA HIS A 129 -0.18 11.81 2.49
C HIS A 129 -0.01 10.37 2.95
N VAL A 130 -0.40 9.42 2.11
CA VAL A 130 -0.20 7.98 2.38
C VAL A 130 1.25 7.61 2.07
N ALA A 131 1.97 7.15 3.10
CA ALA A 131 3.37 6.75 3.04
C ALA A 131 3.55 5.25 2.70
N GLY A 132 2.57 4.40 3.04
CA GLY A 132 2.61 2.98 2.72
C GLY A 132 1.78 2.11 3.66
N ARG A 133 2.15 0.83 3.80
CA ARG A 133 1.45 -0.14 4.64
C ARG A 133 2.25 -0.42 5.91
N ALA A 134 1.58 -0.45 7.06
CA ALA A 134 2.21 -0.72 8.35
C ALA A 134 2.92 -2.09 8.37
N ARG A 135 2.30 -3.10 7.76
CA ARG A 135 2.87 -4.46 7.64
C ARG A 135 4.06 -4.57 6.67
N GLU A 136 4.27 -3.57 5.81
CA GLU A 136 5.36 -3.55 4.83
C GLU A 136 6.48 -2.58 5.24
N LEU A 137 6.35 -1.90 6.39
CA LEU A 137 7.36 -1.01 6.93
C LEU A 137 8.66 -1.79 7.18
N ILE A 138 9.77 -1.27 6.67
CA ILE A 138 11.10 -1.85 6.87
C ILE A 138 11.83 -1.04 7.93
N ILE A 139 12.38 -1.69 8.95
CA ILE A 139 13.16 -1.05 10.01
C ILE A 139 14.65 -1.33 9.80
N ARG A 140 15.37 -0.30 9.32
CA ARG A 140 16.80 -0.39 9.03
C ARG A 140 17.62 0.53 9.92
N GLY A 141 18.40 -0.04 10.83
CA GLY A 141 19.27 0.70 11.74
C GLY A 141 18.51 1.64 12.68
N GLY A 142 17.27 1.28 13.03
CA GLY A 142 16.37 2.12 13.82
C GLY A 142 15.61 3.20 13.03
N PHE A 143 15.74 3.22 11.70
CA PHE A 143 15.03 4.15 10.84
C PHE A 143 13.93 3.45 10.04
N ASN A 144 12.80 4.14 9.87
CA ASN A 144 11.69 3.74 9.02
C ASN A 144 12.08 3.88 7.54
N VAL A 145 11.91 2.81 6.78
CA VAL A 145 12.02 2.79 5.32
C VAL A 145 10.70 2.34 4.73
N TYR A 146 10.07 3.23 3.97
CA TYR A 146 8.78 3.01 3.34
C TYR A 146 8.99 2.44 1.93
N PRO A 147 8.54 1.21 1.63
CA PRO A 147 8.71 0.62 0.31
C PRO A 147 8.18 1.51 -0.84
N PRO A 148 7.00 2.16 -0.74
CA PRO A 148 6.50 3.01 -1.82
C PRO A 148 7.44 4.17 -2.18
N GLU A 149 8.17 4.74 -1.22
CA GLU A 149 9.14 5.80 -1.46
C GLU A 149 10.35 5.28 -2.26
N VAL A 150 10.83 4.09 -1.92
CA VAL A 150 11.95 3.46 -2.62
C VAL A 150 11.52 2.99 -4.02
N GLU A 151 10.31 2.42 -4.13
CA GLU A 151 9.70 2.03 -5.41
C GLU A 151 9.52 3.25 -6.32
N ALA A 152 9.02 4.38 -5.79
CA ALA A 152 8.89 5.64 -6.51
C ALA A 152 10.23 6.13 -7.07
N ALA A 153 11.27 6.14 -6.23
CA ALA A 153 12.59 6.61 -6.63
C ALA A 153 13.23 5.75 -7.72
N LEU A 154 12.95 4.44 -7.75
CA LEU A 154 13.44 3.53 -8.79
C LEU A 154 12.58 3.57 -10.06
N ASN A 155 11.27 3.73 -9.94
CA ASN A 155 10.34 3.85 -11.07
C ASN A 155 10.51 5.16 -11.86
N ASP A 156 11.18 6.17 -11.30
CA ASP A 156 11.57 7.40 -12.01
C ASP A 156 12.69 7.16 -13.05
N HIS A 157 13.30 5.97 -13.04
CA HIS A 157 14.28 5.58 -14.04
C HIS A 157 13.59 5.26 -15.38
N PRO A 158 14.05 5.82 -16.52
CA PRO A 158 13.35 5.69 -17.82
C PRO A 158 13.10 4.26 -18.32
N HIS A 159 13.98 3.33 -17.94
CA HIS A 159 13.93 1.92 -18.33
C HIS A 159 13.22 1.01 -17.32
N VAL A 160 12.82 1.54 -16.16
CA VAL A 160 12.11 0.76 -15.14
C VAL A 160 10.61 0.82 -15.43
N ILE A 161 10.02 -0.34 -15.66
CA ILE A 161 8.58 -0.49 -15.88
C ILE A 161 7.84 -0.44 -14.55
N GLN A 162 8.34 -1.21 -13.58
CA GLN A 162 7.80 -1.25 -12.22
C GLN A 162 8.81 -1.87 -11.26
N THR A 163 8.68 -1.49 -9.99
CA THR A 163 9.55 -1.93 -8.90
C THR A 163 8.72 -2.51 -7.78
N ALA A 164 9.22 -3.57 -7.15
CA ALA A 164 8.76 -4.01 -5.85
C ALA A 164 9.90 -3.94 -4.83
N VAL A 165 9.59 -3.43 -3.65
CA VAL A 165 10.54 -3.37 -2.52
C VAL A 165 10.00 -4.18 -1.35
N ILE A 166 10.88 -4.95 -0.72
CA ILE A 166 10.60 -5.74 0.48
C ILE A 166 11.74 -5.59 1.49
N GLY A 167 11.40 -5.76 2.77
CA GLY A 167 12.36 -5.94 3.84
C GLY A 167 12.73 -7.41 3.99
N ARG A 168 14.01 -7.70 4.20
CA ARG A 168 14.48 -9.00 4.67
C ARG A 168 15.11 -8.84 6.03
N LYS A 169 14.65 -9.63 7.00
CA LYS A 169 15.24 -9.70 8.34
C LYS A 169 16.65 -10.26 8.26
N ILE A 170 17.58 -9.58 8.93
CA ILE A 170 18.97 -10.00 9.09
C ILE A 170 19.30 -10.08 10.59
N ASP A 171 20.50 -10.56 10.90
CA ASP A 171 20.96 -10.71 12.28
C ASP A 171 20.90 -9.38 13.07
N GLY A 172 20.69 -9.51 14.38
CA GLY A 172 20.62 -8.36 15.29
C GLY A 172 19.29 -7.59 15.24
N GLY A 173 18.23 -8.19 14.66
CA GLY A 173 16.90 -7.58 14.63
C GLY A 173 16.79 -6.41 13.65
N ASN A 174 17.73 -6.30 12.72
CA ASN A 174 17.74 -5.29 11.68
C ASN A 174 17.10 -5.86 10.39
N GLU A 175 16.71 -4.98 9.48
CA GLU A 175 16.25 -5.37 8.16
C GLU A 175 17.10 -4.72 7.06
N GLU A 176 17.26 -5.45 5.96
CA GLU A 176 17.80 -4.90 4.75
C GLU A 176 16.70 -4.65 3.71
N VAL A 177 16.97 -3.69 2.83
CA VAL A 177 16.05 -3.28 1.77
C VAL A 177 16.44 -4.01 0.50
N LEU A 178 15.54 -4.83 -0.03
CA LEU A 178 15.70 -5.52 -1.32
C LEU A 178 14.76 -4.89 -2.34
N ALA A 179 15.28 -4.54 -3.52
CA ALA A 179 14.49 -4.02 -4.62
C ALA A 179 14.53 -4.97 -5.82
N PHE A 180 13.39 -5.11 -6.49
CA PHE A 180 13.23 -5.93 -7.68
C PHE A 180 12.66 -5.03 -8.78
N CYS A 181 13.47 -4.75 -9.80
CA CYS A 181 13.14 -3.81 -10.86
C CYS A 181 12.86 -4.57 -12.15
N GLN A 182 11.61 -4.49 -12.61
CA GLN A 182 11.27 -4.92 -13.95
C GLN A 182 11.69 -3.84 -14.94
N THR A 183 12.42 -4.22 -15.99
CA THR A 183 12.88 -3.29 -17.00
C THR A 183 12.53 -3.77 -18.41
N ASP A 184 12.40 -2.83 -19.34
CA ASP A 184 12.23 -3.12 -20.77
C ASP A 184 13.54 -3.56 -21.43
N GLN A 185 14.68 -3.29 -20.79
CA GLN A 185 16.03 -3.59 -21.24
C GLN A 185 16.86 -4.33 -20.19
N ALA A 186 16.33 -5.41 -19.63
CA ALA A 186 16.97 -6.16 -18.54
C ALA A 186 18.40 -6.66 -18.85
N ALA A 187 18.76 -6.83 -20.12
CA ALA A 187 20.10 -7.20 -20.54
C ALA A 187 21.12 -6.04 -20.55
N ASN A 188 20.64 -4.79 -20.55
CA ASN A 188 21.48 -3.60 -20.69
C ASN A 188 21.60 -2.81 -19.38
N ILE A 189 20.57 -2.86 -18.53
CA ILE A 189 20.54 -2.13 -17.26
C ILE A 189 21.23 -2.96 -16.19
N SER A 190 22.24 -2.36 -15.55
CA SER A 190 22.97 -2.99 -14.44
C SER A 190 22.39 -2.62 -13.08
N GLU A 191 22.61 -3.48 -12.07
CA GLU A 191 22.31 -3.12 -10.67
C GLU A 191 23.03 -1.83 -10.25
N HIS A 192 24.26 -1.61 -10.72
CA HIS A 192 25.04 -0.44 -10.35
C HIS A 192 24.39 0.87 -10.83
N GLU A 193 23.87 0.86 -12.06
CA GLU A 193 23.16 2.02 -12.65
C GLU A 193 21.91 2.38 -11.83
N LEU A 194 21.09 1.39 -11.48
CA LEU A 194 19.90 1.63 -10.63
C LEU A 194 20.29 2.06 -9.21
N ARG A 195 21.40 1.56 -8.68
CA ARG A 195 21.92 1.96 -7.37
C ARG A 195 22.39 3.41 -7.37
N ASP A 196 23.04 3.86 -8.43
CA ASP A 196 23.47 5.25 -8.58
C ASP A 196 22.26 6.17 -8.74
N HIS A 197 21.27 5.74 -9.53
CA HIS A 197 20.00 6.44 -9.68
C HIS A 197 19.26 6.61 -8.35
N ALA A 198 19.20 5.55 -7.54
CA ALA A 198 18.61 5.57 -6.21
C ALA A 198 19.42 6.44 -5.24
N THR A 199 20.76 6.41 -5.32
CA THR A 199 21.65 7.19 -4.45
C THR A 199 21.46 8.70 -4.61
N ALA A 200 21.14 9.15 -5.81
CA ALA A 200 20.84 10.56 -6.10
C ALA A 200 19.49 11.04 -5.51
N ARG A 201 18.58 10.11 -5.18
CA ARG A 201 17.20 10.41 -4.74
C ARG A 201 16.92 10.03 -3.29
N LEU A 202 17.63 9.04 -2.76
CA LEU A 202 17.37 8.44 -1.45
C LEU A 202 18.52 8.71 -0.47
N SER A 203 18.15 8.96 0.78
CA SER A 203 19.08 8.99 1.90
C SER A 203 19.72 7.61 2.13
N ALA A 204 20.92 7.58 2.70
CA ALA A 204 21.75 6.37 2.78
C ALA A 204 21.04 5.14 3.37
N TYR A 205 20.22 5.33 4.40
CA TYR A 205 19.52 4.23 5.07
C TYR A 205 18.34 3.66 4.26
N LYS A 206 17.76 4.45 3.33
CA LYS A 206 16.65 4.01 2.45
C LYS A 206 17.12 3.27 1.19
N ARG A 207 18.41 3.36 0.87
CA ARG A 207 18.98 2.77 -0.36
C ARG A 207 18.91 1.23 -0.30
N PRO A 208 18.43 0.56 -1.37
CA PRO A 208 18.45 -0.89 -1.43
C PRO A 208 19.87 -1.45 -1.22
N THR A 209 19.99 -2.50 -0.41
CA THR A 209 21.25 -3.26 -0.25
C THR A 209 21.54 -4.10 -1.50
N ARG A 210 20.47 -4.57 -2.15
CA ARG A 210 20.49 -5.33 -3.40
C ARG A 210 19.37 -4.86 -4.32
N ILE A 211 19.69 -4.78 -5.61
CA ILE A 211 18.71 -4.53 -6.66
C ILE A 211 18.80 -5.67 -7.68
N VAL A 212 17.72 -6.43 -7.80
CA VAL A 212 17.58 -7.47 -8.83
C VAL A 212 16.94 -6.82 -10.06
N VAL A 213 17.63 -6.89 -11.20
CA VAL A 213 17.10 -6.46 -12.49
C VAL A 213 16.51 -7.66 -13.22
N THR A 214 15.25 -7.56 -13.65
CA THR A 214 14.54 -8.66 -14.30
C THR A 214 13.68 -8.15 -15.46
N SER A 215 13.33 -9.05 -16.39
CA SER A 215 12.35 -8.79 -17.44
C SER A 215 10.91 -8.99 -16.95
N ALA A 216 10.69 -9.72 -15.85
CA ALA A 216 9.37 -10.00 -15.31
C ALA A 216 9.39 -10.19 -13.79
N LEU A 217 8.36 -9.67 -13.12
CA LEU A 217 8.08 -9.93 -11.71
C LEU A 217 6.96 -10.98 -11.57
N PRO A 218 6.94 -11.76 -10.48
CA PRO A 218 5.83 -12.68 -10.22
C PRO A 218 4.55 -11.87 -9.96
N THR A 219 3.56 -12.01 -10.83
CA THR A 219 2.26 -11.32 -10.71
C THR A 219 1.10 -12.29 -10.53
N SER A 220 0.02 -11.81 -9.93
CA SER A 220 -1.28 -12.47 -9.95
C SER A 220 -1.90 -12.40 -11.35
N PRO A 221 -2.95 -13.18 -11.63
CA PRO A 221 -3.72 -13.05 -12.88
C PRO A 221 -4.25 -11.63 -13.14
N ASN A 222 -4.44 -10.84 -12.07
CA ASN A 222 -4.91 -9.45 -12.15
C ASN A 222 -3.74 -8.45 -12.27
N GLY A 223 -2.54 -8.92 -12.63
CA GLY A 223 -1.35 -8.08 -12.84
C GLY A 223 -0.70 -7.54 -11.58
N LYS A 224 -1.09 -8.00 -10.39
CA LYS A 224 -0.54 -7.49 -9.13
C LYS A 224 0.72 -8.23 -8.73
N ILE A 225 1.80 -7.51 -8.38
CA ILE A 225 3.05 -8.14 -7.93
C ILE A 225 2.82 -8.92 -6.63
N LEU A 226 3.22 -10.19 -6.64
CA LEU A 226 3.16 -11.11 -5.51
C LEU A 226 4.45 -10.99 -4.70
N LYS A 227 4.55 -9.97 -3.84
CA LYS A 227 5.76 -9.66 -3.05
C LYS A 227 6.29 -10.86 -2.26
N GLN A 228 5.40 -11.70 -1.73
CA GLN A 228 5.74 -12.93 -1.00
C GLN A 228 6.48 -13.99 -1.83
N LYS A 229 6.43 -13.92 -3.17
CA LYS A 229 7.13 -14.85 -4.06
C LYS A 229 8.50 -14.34 -4.50
N LEU A 230 8.85 -13.09 -4.23
CA LEU A 230 10.07 -12.47 -4.79
C LEU A 230 11.34 -13.16 -4.32
N ILE A 231 11.46 -13.46 -3.02
CA ILE A 231 12.65 -14.13 -2.47
C ILE A 231 12.82 -15.53 -3.06
N GLU A 232 11.73 -16.29 -3.18
CA GLU A 232 11.77 -17.63 -3.77
C GLU A 232 12.12 -17.57 -5.26
N THR A 233 11.51 -16.64 -6.00
CA THR A 233 11.69 -16.49 -7.45
C THR A 233 13.11 -16.08 -7.82
N PHE A 234 13.71 -15.18 -7.03
CA PHE A 234 15.01 -14.59 -7.32
C PHE A 234 16.11 -15.05 -6.35
N ARG A 235 15.99 -16.28 -5.82
CA ARG A 235 16.92 -16.80 -4.82
C ARG A 235 18.35 -16.79 -5.33
N ASP A 236 18.54 -17.22 -6.58
CA ASP A 236 19.85 -17.36 -7.22
C ASP A 236 20.51 -15.99 -7.45
N GLU A 237 19.74 -15.00 -7.92
CA GLU A 237 20.22 -13.63 -8.15
C GLU A 237 20.55 -12.90 -6.85
N LEU A 238 19.83 -13.21 -5.78
CA LEU A 238 20.10 -12.64 -4.45
C LEU A 238 21.38 -13.21 -3.82
N GLY A 239 21.91 -14.33 -4.35
CA GLY A 239 23.13 -14.96 -3.85
C GLY A 239 23.01 -15.44 -2.41
N PHE A 240 21.78 -15.74 -1.96
CA PHE A 240 21.55 -16.34 -0.67
C PHE A 240 21.93 -17.81 -0.78
N GLY A 241 23.12 -18.17 -0.29
CA GLY A 241 23.52 -19.57 -0.18
C GLY A 241 22.51 -20.37 0.64
N ASP A 242 22.47 -21.68 0.41
CA ASP A 242 21.69 -22.64 1.20
C ASP A 242 22.18 -22.68 2.66
N GLU A 243 21.88 -21.65 3.44
CA GLU A 243 21.96 -21.74 4.89
C GLU A 243 20.58 -22.19 5.38
N GLY A 244 20.51 -23.48 5.71
CA GLY A 244 19.30 -24.23 6.06
C GLY A 244 18.81 -24.06 7.49
#